data_AF-A0A4Q3CHV1-F1
#
_entry.id   AF-A0A4Q3CHV1-F1
#
_cell.length_a   1.000
_cell.length_b   1.000
_cell.length_c   1.000
_cell.angle_alpha   90.00
_cell.angle_beta   90.00
_cell.angle_gamma   90.00
#
_symmetry.space_group_name_H-M   'P 1'
#
loop_
_entity.id
_entity.type
_entity.pdbx_description
1 polymer ?
#
loop_
_entity_poly.entity_id
_entity_poly.type
_entity_poly.pdbx_seq_one_letter_code
_entity_poly.pdbx_strand_id
1 'polypeptide(L)'
;MSWNVVIMILALIMALTLVGSIIAPEPKYAGVSAQAAKTEINLRFDQNGRNIVVGLVSLGWLWAFWTLGSFMVDSLLHPETTKAGPFTLTMGPLIVAATVLGPALGAVWLIWFRKPRPANAAPARTLPGWLQGMSDGLFGSVIEPMIDLIERLKWVALLALAIILSYRFADNIWGSFAYPFYMGAENGALGHTATEVAFASKMIGVVAIIAGIAGGGLLLKFMGRMPALVVAAALAAATNLLFADLANGATGMDAFLGFTHLEALFGAFGENQLRMARLTIAILGENLAVGFASVVYLAYLTSMINPKYAAVQAALLGSLTMLVGQLGRPWLGALIESDGFAYVFILTAGIGMIPVALSALEWWRQSRLPKTAAAATLAAE
;
A
#
# COMPACT_ATOMS: atom_id res chain seq x y z
N MET A 1 -17.84 24.22 -14.25
CA MET A 1 -17.03 23.49 -15.25
C MET A 1 -17.73 22.16 -15.51
N SER A 2 -18.05 21.80 -16.75
CA SER A 2 -18.72 20.52 -17.01
C SER A 2 -17.74 19.35 -16.82
N TRP A 3 -18.25 18.17 -16.45
CA TRP A 3 -17.45 16.96 -16.30
C TRP A 3 -16.63 16.63 -17.55
N ASN A 4 -17.17 16.89 -18.74
CA ASN A 4 -16.46 16.70 -20.01
C ASN A 4 -15.16 17.52 -20.07
N VAL A 5 -15.20 18.78 -19.61
CA VAL A 5 -14.01 19.64 -19.60
C VAL A 5 -12.98 19.13 -18.58
N VAL A 6 -13.44 18.67 -17.41
CA VAL A 6 -12.56 18.07 -16.39
C VAL A 6 -11.87 16.82 -16.94
N ILE A 7 -12.63 15.91 -17.57
CA ILE A 7 -12.09 14.67 -18.15
C ILE A 7 -11.11 14.97 -19.28
N MET A 8 -11.40 15.93 -20.16
CA MET A 8 -10.46 16.33 -21.22
C MET A 8 -9.15 16.88 -20.65
N ILE A 9 -9.20 17.70 -19.61
CA ILE A 9 -7.99 18.22 -18.96
C ILE A 9 -7.19 17.07 -18.32
N LEU A 10 -7.86 16.15 -17.63
CA LEU A 10 -7.20 14.97 -17.06
C LEU A 10 -6.54 14.11 -18.14
N ALA A 11 -7.24 13.86 -19.26
CA ALA A 11 -6.70 13.11 -20.40
C ALA A 11 -5.47 13.80 -21.01
N LEU A 12 -5.50 15.13 -21.15
CA LEU A 12 -4.37 15.91 -21.63
C LEU A 12 -3.17 15.81 -20.68
N ILE A 13 -3.39 15.96 -19.37
CA ILE A 13 -2.33 15.82 -18.36
C ILE A 13 -1.73 14.41 -18.43
N MET A 14 -2.55 13.37 -18.51
CA MET A 14 -2.07 12.00 -18.67
C MET A 14 -1.23 11.81 -19.93
N ALA A 15 -1.68 12.34 -21.07
CA ALA A 15 -0.92 12.29 -22.33
C ALA A 15 0.44 12.99 -22.20
N LEU A 16 0.48 14.17 -21.57
CA LEU A 16 1.73 14.89 -21.30
C LEU A 16 2.68 14.10 -20.40
N THR A 17 2.17 13.44 -19.34
CA THR A 17 3.00 12.61 -18.47
C THR A 17 3.54 11.36 -19.19
N LEU A 18 2.77 10.77 -20.11
CA LEU A 18 3.21 9.64 -20.92
C LEU A 18 4.35 10.06 -21.85
N VAL A 19 4.17 11.17 -22.56
CA VAL A 19 5.19 11.75 -23.46
C VAL A 19 6.45 12.12 -22.66
N GLY A 20 6.28 12.77 -21.51
CA GLY A 20 7.40 13.11 -20.61
C GLY A 20 8.17 11.88 -20.14
N SER A 21 7.47 10.77 -19.85
CA SER A 21 8.10 9.51 -19.45
C SER A 21 8.87 8.83 -20.58
N ILE A 22 8.38 8.94 -21.82
CA ILE A 22 9.07 8.40 -23.01
C ILE A 22 10.32 9.21 -23.35
N ILE A 23 10.27 10.54 -23.16
CA ILE A 23 11.38 11.46 -23.46
C ILE A 23 12.44 11.44 -22.34
N ALA A 24 12.08 11.04 -21.12
CA ALA A 24 12.97 11.03 -19.98
C ALA A 24 14.23 10.19 -20.29
N PRO A 25 15.44 10.79 -20.24
CA PRO A 25 16.67 10.07 -20.54
C PRO A 25 16.92 8.99 -19.49
N GLU A 26 17.33 7.80 -19.94
CA GLU A 26 17.69 6.72 -19.03
C GLU A 26 18.88 7.16 -18.14
N PRO A 27 18.78 7.01 -16.81
CA PRO A 27 19.90 7.29 -15.93
C PRO A 27 21.08 6.38 -16.30
N LYS A 28 22.21 6.99 -16.66
CA LYS A 28 23.43 6.29 -17.10
C LYS A 28 24.07 5.54 -15.92
N TYR A 29 23.56 4.37 -15.57
CA TYR A 29 24.28 3.43 -14.70
C TYR A 29 25.32 2.67 -15.54
N ALA A 30 26.48 3.31 -15.69
CA ALA A 30 27.79 2.81 -16.11
C ALA A 30 27.81 1.46 -16.84
N GLY A 31 28.01 1.48 -18.17
CA GLY A 31 28.07 0.30 -19.04
C GLY A 31 29.04 -0.80 -18.59
N VAL A 32 30.12 -0.46 -17.87
CA VAL A 32 31.05 -1.44 -17.30
C VAL A 32 30.43 -2.18 -16.10
N SER A 33 29.68 -1.49 -15.24
CA SER A 33 28.97 -2.10 -14.09
C SER A 33 27.78 -2.96 -14.54
N ALA A 34 27.08 -2.53 -15.59
CA ALA A 34 25.94 -3.25 -16.15
C ALA A 34 26.39 -4.55 -16.85
N GLN A 35 27.53 -4.52 -17.56
CA GLN A 35 28.10 -5.69 -18.20
C GLN A 35 28.65 -6.68 -17.17
N ALA A 36 29.33 -6.19 -16.12
CA ALA A 36 29.79 -7.01 -15.01
C ALA A 36 28.63 -7.66 -14.24
N ALA A 37 27.57 -6.90 -13.93
CA ALA A 37 26.37 -7.41 -13.27
C ALA A 37 25.64 -8.46 -14.12
N LYS A 38 25.48 -8.23 -15.44
CA LYS A 38 24.93 -9.23 -16.37
C LYS A 38 25.78 -10.50 -16.39
N THR A 39 27.10 -10.37 -16.35
CA THR A 39 28.02 -11.50 -16.34
C THR A 39 27.90 -12.30 -15.04
N GLU A 40 27.81 -11.63 -13.89
CA GLU A 40 27.58 -12.26 -12.59
C GLU A 40 26.26 -13.04 -12.55
N ILE A 41 25.18 -12.47 -13.07
CA ILE A 41 23.86 -13.14 -13.15
C ILE A 41 23.90 -14.36 -14.07
N ASN A 42 24.57 -14.24 -15.22
CA ASN A 42 24.75 -15.36 -16.15
C ASN A 42 25.56 -16.51 -15.54
N LEU A 43 26.44 -16.21 -14.59
CA LEU A 43 27.20 -17.19 -13.82
C LEU A 43 26.33 -17.80 -12.70
N ARG A 44 25.48 -17.01 -12.05
CA ARG A 44 24.63 -17.47 -10.95
C ARG A 44 23.43 -18.30 -11.40
N PHE A 45 22.76 -17.96 -12.50
CA PHE A 45 21.53 -18.64 -12.94
C PHE A 45 21.61 -19.11 -14.39
N ASP A 46 21.29 -20.38 -14.60
CA ASP A 46 21.26 -20.97 -15.94
C ASP A 46 20.10 -20.40 -16.79
N GLN A 47 20.36 -20.13 -18.07
CA GLN A 47 19.38 -19.52 -18.99
C GLN A 47 18.07 -20.31 -19.06
N ASN A 48 18.13 -21.65 -19.02
CA ASN A 48 16.93 -22.47 -19.07
C ASN A 48 16.07 -22.23 -17.82
N GLY A 49 16.69 -22.20 -16.64
CA GLY A 49 16.02 -21.84 -15.38
C GLY A 49 15.34 -20.48 -15.47
N ARG A 50 16.05 -19.45 -15.96
CA ARG A 50 15.47 -18.11 -16.14
C ARG A 50 14.28 -18.11 -17.09
N ASN A 51 14.42 -18.75 -18.25
CA ASN A 51 13.37 -18.82 -19.27
C ASN A 51 12.14 -19.58 -18.75
N ILE A 52 12.32 -20.64 -17.96
CA ILE A 52 11.20 -21.36 -17.32
C ILE A 52 10.45 -20.45 -16.36
N VAL A 53 11.17 -19.75 -15.46
CA VAL A 53 10.53 -18.85 -14.49
C VAL A 53 9.79 -17.72 -15.19
N VAL A 54 10.43 -17.05 -16.14
CA VAL A 54 9.79 -15.97 -16.91
C VAL A 54 8.57 -16.51 -17.67
N GLY A 55 8.67 -17.69 -18.28
CA GLY A 55 7.54 -18.33 -18.96
C GLY A 55 6.36 -18.60 -18.03
N LEU A 56 6.60 -19.20 -16.86
CA LEU A 56 5.56 -19.50 -15.87
C LEU A 56 4.89 -18.22 -15.34
N VAL A 57 5.69 -17.21 -14.99
CA VAL A 57 5.17 -15.90 -14.55
C VAL A 57 4.34 -15.24 -15.65
N SER A 58 4.82 -15.25 -16.89
CA SER A 58 4.10 -14.67 -18.03
C SER A 58 2.76 -15.38 -18.28
N LEU A 59 2.72 -16.71 -18.14
CA LEU A 59 1.47 -17.47 -18.24
C LEU A 59 0.49 -17.09 -17.12
N GLY A 60 0.98 -16.93 -15.89
CA GLY A 60 0.16 -16.46 -14.76
C GLY A 60 -0.42 -15.08 -15.00
N TRP A 61 0.36 -14.15 -15.57
CA TRP A 61 -0.12 -12.81 -15.94
C TRP A 61 -1.14 -12.85 -17.07
N LEU A 62 -0.91 -13.64 -18.12
CA LEU A 62 -1.88 -13.81 -19.22
C LEU A 62 -3.21 -14.34 -18.70
N TRP A 63 -3.17 -15.34 -17.81
CA TRP A 63 -4.36 -15.86 -17.16
C TRP A 63 -5.09 -14.81 -16.31
N ALA A 64 -4.34 -14.02 -15.51
CA ALA A 64 -4.90 -12.96 -14.69
C ALA A 64 -5.57 -11.87 -15.54
N PHE A 65 -4.90 -11.40 -16.60
CA PHE A 65 -5.45 -10.41 -17.51
C PHE A 65 -6.68 -10.94 -18.26
N TRP A 66 -6.65 -12.19 -18.71
CA TRP A 66 -7.81 -12.82 -19.33
C TRP A 66 -8.99 -12.87 -18.36
N THR A 67 -8.78 -13.33 -17.14
CA THR A 67 -9.82 -13.47 -16.11
C THR A 67 -10.44 -12.11 -15.76
N LEU A 68 -9.62 -11.07 -15.59
CA LEU A 68 -10.09 -9.71 -15.38
C LEU A 68 -10.84 -9.16 -16.58
N GLY A 69 -10.30 -9.33 -17.79
CA GLY A 69 -10.94 -8.88 -19.03
C GLY A 69 -12.28 -9.54 -19.27
N SER A 70 -12.37 -10.86 -19.06
CA SER A 70 -13.64 -11.60 -19.18
C SER A 70 -14.67 -11.12 -18.16
N PHE A 71 -14.24 -10.86 -16.91
CA PHE A 71 -15.14 -10.31 -15.89
C PHE A 71 -15.60 -8.90 -16.25
N MET A 72 -14.72 -8.04 -16.76
CA MET A 72 -15.08 -6.69 -17.18
C MET A 72 -16.11 -6.70 -18.31
N VAL A 73 -15.93 -7.57 -19.31
CA VAL A 73 -16.90 -7.73 -20.40
C VAL A 73 -18.22 -8.25 -19.87
N ASP A 74 -18.20 -9.29 -19.03
CA ASP A 74 -19.41 -9.87 -18.47
C ASP A 74 -20.18 -8.90 -17.54
N SER A 75 -19.45 -8.11 -16.75
CA SER A 75 -20.04 -7.06 -15.91
C SER A 75 -20.73 -5.94 -16.71
N LEU A 76 -20.34 -5.74 -17.97
CA LEU A 76 -20.98 -4.79 -18.88
C LEU A 76 -22.19 -5.40 -19.60
N LEU A 77 -22.17 -6.71 -19.87
CA LEU A 77 -23.23 -7.41 -20.60
C LEU A 77 -24.35 -7.94 -19.70
N HIS A 78 -24.03 -8.35 -18.46
CA HIS A 78 -24.95 -8.99 -17.51
C HIS A 78 -24.83 -8.37 -16.09
N PRO A 79 -25.10 -7.06 -15.91
CA PRO A 79 -24.88 -6.34 -14.64
C PRO A 79 -25.77 -6.83 -13.47
N GLU A 80 -26.88 -7.51 -13.77
CA GLU A 80 -27.78 -8.09 -12.79
C GLU A 80 -27.16 -9.29 -12.04
N THR A 81 -26.42 -10.15 -12.74
CA THR A 81 -25.80 -11.36 -12.17
C THR A 81 -24.34 -11.15 -11.77
N THR A 82 -23.64 -10.24 -12.46
CA THR A 82 -22.19 -10.13 -12.34
C THR A 82 -21.80 -9.03 -11.36
N LYS A 83 -21.62 -9.41 -10.10
CA LYS A 83 -21.27 -8.49 -9.02
C LYS A 83 -19.77 -8.49 -8.73
N ALA A 84 -19.21 -7.29 -8.59
CA ALA A 84 -17.79 -7.11 -8.28
C ALA A 84 -17.39 -7.69 -6.91
N GLY A 85 -18.24 -7.58 -5.89
CA GLY A 85 -17.94 -8.09 -4.54
C GLY A 85 -17.52 -9.57 -4.51
N PRO A 86 -18.40 -10.50 -4.96
CA PRO A 86 -18.07 -11.92 -5.03
C PRO A 86 -16.82 -12.22 -5.89
N PHE A 87 -16.66 -11.54 -7.02
CA PHE A 87 -15.49 -11.71 -7.87
C PHE A 87 -14.19 -11.29 -7.16
N THR A 88 -14.19 -10.12 -6.50
CA THR A 88 -13.03 -9.62 -5.75
C THR A 88 -12.66 -10.55 -4.59
N LEU A 89 -13.64 -11.16 -3.92
CA LEU A 89 -13.38 -12.10 -2.81
C LEU A 89 -12.83 -13.45 -3.28
N THR A 90 -13.28 -13.94 -4.45
CA THR A 90 -12.93 -15.28 -4.94
C THR A 90 -11.71 -15.27 -5.86
N MET A 91 -11.74 -14.43 -6.90
CA MET A 91 -10.70 -14.36 -7.93
C MET A 91 -9.61 -13.36 -7.58
N GLY A 92 -9.92 -12.31 -6.81
CA GLY A 92 -8.94 -11.30 -6.38
C GLY A 92 -7.68 -11.90 -5.75
N PRO A 93 -7.79 -12.75 -4.71
CA PRO A 93 -6.63 -13.40 -4.11
C PRO A 93 -5.82 -14.27 -5.08
N LEU A 94 -6.48 -14.96 -6.01
CA LEU A 94 -5.82 -15.83 -7.00
C LEU A 94 -5.06 -15.02 -8.05
N ILE A 95 -5.67 -13.95 -8.57
CA ILE A 95 -5.05 -13.01 -9.51
C ILE A 95 -3.80 -12.39 -8.87
N VAL A 96 -3.93 -11.97 -7.61
CA VAL A 96 -2.83 -11.37 -6.85
C VAL A 96 -1.73 -12.39 -6.57
N ALA A 97 -2.09 -13.62 -6.21
CA ALA A 97 -1.12 -14.70 -6.07
C ALA A 97 -0.35 -14.94 -7.38
N ALA A 98 -1.05 -15.03 -8.51
CA ALA A 98 -0.41 -15.22 -9.80
C ALA A 98 0.49 -14.04 -10.21
N THR A 99 0.05 -12.80 -9.96
CA THR A 99 0.73 -11.60 -10.45
C THR A 99 1.87 -11.12 -9.55
N VAL A 100 1.72 -11.26 -8.23
CA VAL A 100 2.66 -10.76 -7.22
C VAL A 100 3.47 -11.89 -6.59
N LEU A 101 2.82 -12.96 -6.14
CA LEU A 101 3.54 -14.11 -5.55
C LEU A 101 4.25 -14.94 -6.61
N GLY A 102 3.72 -15.04 -7.83
CA GLY A 102 4.33 -15.77 -8.95
C GLY A 102 5.80 -15.40 -9.20
N PRO A 103 6.12 -14.12 -9.46
CA PRO A 103 7.50 -13.65 -9.58
C PRO A 103 8.38 -13.97 -8.37
N ALA A 104 7.86 -13.78 -7.15
CA ALA A 104 8.58 -14.06 -5.92
C ALA A 104 8.87 -15.56 -5.74
N LEU A 105 7.90 -16.43 -6.01
CA LEU A 105 8.06 -17.89 -5.97
C LEU A 105 9.05 -18.36 -7.05
N GLY A 106 9.01 -17.76 -8.24
CA GLY A 106 10.00 -17.98 -9.29
C GLY A 106 11.41 -17.61 -8.86
N ALA A 107 11.58 -16.47 -8.19
CA ALA A 107 12.84 -16.04 -7.59
C ALA A 107 13.32 -17.03 -6.50
N VAL A 108 12.46 -17.42 -5.56
CA VAL A 108 12.78 -18.44 -4.54
C VAL A 108 13.22 -19.74 -5.20
N TRP A 109 12.51 -20.19 -6.25
CA TRP A 109 12.83 -21.43 -6.93
C TRP A 109 14.23 -21.41 -7.56
N LEU A 110 14.62 -20.29 -8.17
CA LEU A 110 15.97 -20.13 -8.72
C LEU A 110 17.04 -20.16 -7.64
N ILE A 111 16.82 -19.48 -6.51
CA ILE A 111 17.79 -19.42 -5.41
C ILE A 111 17.97 -20.82 -4.78
N TRP A 112 16.88 -21.56 -4.59
CA TRP A 112 16.90 -22.80 -3.80
C TRP A 112 17.20 -24.04 -4.63
N PHE A 113 16.70 -24.11 -5.86
CA PHE A 113 16.73 -25.34 -6.66
C PHE A 113 17.68 -25.29 -7.85
N ARG A 114 18.23 -24.11 -8.22
CA ARG A 114 19.19 -23.99 -9.31
C ARG A 114 20.59 -23.69 -8.79
N LYS A 115 21.53 -24.59 -9.11
CA LYS A 115 22.96 -24.40 -8.80
C LYS A 115 23.58 -23.38 -9.75
N PRO A 116 24.61 -22.64 -9.30
CA PRO A 116 25.42 -21.78 -10.18
C PRO A 116 25.90 -22.55 -11.40
N ARG A 117 25.88 -21.89 -12.56
CA ARG A 117 26.32 -22.49 -13.82
C ARG A 117 27.82 -22.78 -13.71
N PRO A 118 28.28 -24.04 -13.86
CA PRO A 118 29.71 -24.31 -13.88
C PRO A 118 30.35 -23.63 -15.09
N ALA A 119 31.56 -23.09 -14.92
CA ALA A 119 32.27 -22.30 -15.94
C ALA A 119 32.39 -23.02 -17.31
N ASN A 120 32.37 -24.36 -17.30
CA ASN A 120 32.51 -25.21 -18.48
C ASN A 120 31.17 -25.82 -18.98
N ALA A 121 30.02 -25.31 -18.54
CA ALA A 121 28.72 -25.84 -18.93
C ALA A 121 28.40 -25.59 -20.41
N ALA A 122 27.92 -26.63 -21.10
CA ALA A 122 27.45 -26.56 -22.48
C ALA A 122 26.50 -25.37 -22.73
N PRO A 123 26.55 -24.71 -23.90
CA PRO A 123 25.72 -23.55 -24.20
C PRO A 123 24.25 -23.86 -23.91
N ALA A 124 23.58 -22.95 -23.21
CA ALA A 124 22.20 -23.19 -22.81
C ALA A 124 21.28 -23.23 -24.04
N ARG A 125 20.13 -23.90 -23.91
CA ARG A 125 19.10 -23.85 -24.96
C ARG A 125 18.51 -22.45 -24.95
N THR A 126 18.81 -21.68 -25.99
CA THR A 126 18.28 -20.34 -26.17
C THR A 126 16.96 -20.40 -26.92
N LEU A 127 16.04 -19.52 -26.55
CA LEU A 127 14.83 -19.27 -27.33
C LEU A 127 15.20 -18.58 -28.67
N PRO A 128 14.26 -18.49 -29.65
CA PRO A 128 14.41 -17.60 -30.79
C PRO A 128 14.80 -16.18 -30.34
N GLY A 129 15.68 -15.50 -31.10
CA GLY A 129 16.38 -14.30 -30.62
C GLY A 129 15.50 -13.19 -30.02
N TRP A 130 14.32 -12.93 -30.60
CA TRP A 130 13.39 -11.93 -30.09
C TRP A 130 12.75 -12.35 -28.75
N LEU A 131 12.32 -13.62 -28.63
CA LEU A 131 11.79 -14.19 -27.38
C LEU A 131 12.86 -14.23 -26.28
N GLN A 132 14.11 -14.50 -26.67
CA GLN A 132 15.24 -14.51 -25.75
C GLN A 132 15.50 -13.11 -25.18
N GLY A 133 15.52 -12.09 -26.03
CA GLY A 133 15.65 -10.69 -25.60
C GLY A 133 14.52 -10.24 -24.68
N MET A 134 13.27 -10.63 -24.98
CA MET A 134 12.13 -10.37 -24.10
C MET A 134 12.26 -11.08 -22.75
N SER A 135 12.65 -12.37 -22.78
CA SER A 135 12.85 -13.17 -21.56
C SER A 135 13.90 -12.55 -20.64
N ASP A 136 15.05 -12.16 -21.22
CA ASP A 136 16.14 -11.53 -20.46
C ASP A 136 15.74 -10.14 -19.93
N GLY A 137 14.96 -9.38 -20.70
CA GLY A 137 14.40 -8.09 -20.26
C GLY A 137 13.43 -8.24 -19.08
N LEU A 138 12.47 -9.16 -19.17
CA LEU A 138 11.52 -9.45 -18.09
C LEU A 138 12.24 -10.01 -16.85
N PHE A 139 13.23 -10.89 -17.05
CA PHE A 139 14.03 -11.42 -15.95
C PHE A 139 14.73 -10.29 -15.19
N GLY A 140 15.46 -9.41 -15.88
CA GLY A 140 16.20 -8.31 -15.25
C GLY A 140 15.30 -7.23 -14.63
N SER A 141 14.11 -7.02 -15.20
CA SER A 141 13.19 -5.96 -14.74
C SER A 141 12.27 -6.41 -13.63
N VAL A 142 11.96 -7.70 -13.52
CA VAL A 142 10.95 -8.22 -12.59
C VAL A 142 11.54 -9.23 -11.61
N ILE A 143 12.24 -10.25 -12.11
CA ILE A 143 12.70 -11.37 -11.30
C ILE A 143 13.97 -11.02 -10.52
N GLU A 144 14.92 -10.33 -11.13
CA GLU A 144 16.18 -9.93 -10.49
C GLU A 144 15.95 -9.00 -9.26
N PRO A 145 15.10 -7.96 -9.31
CA PRO A 145 14.70 -7.20 -8.13
C PRO A 145 14.09 -8.04 -7.01
N MET A 146 13.39 -9.14 -7.36
CA MET A 146 12.77 -10.03 -6.38
C MET A 146 13.80 -10.93 -5.71
N ILE A 147 14.73 -11.45 -6.49
CA ILE A 147 15.89 -12.21 -5.97
C ILE A 147 16.65 -11.34 -4.97
N ASP A 148 16.98 -10.10 -5.34
CA ASP A 148 17.64 -9.14 -4.44
C ASP A 148 16.88 -8.94 -3.13
N LEU A 149 15.57 -8.68 -3.21
CA LEU A 149 14.74 -8.44 -2.03
C LEU A 149 14.72 -9.66 -1.09
N ILE A 150 14.55 -10.87 -1.64
CA ILE A 150 14.47 -12.12 -0.88
C ILE A 150 15.83 -12.47 -0.26
N GLU A 151 16.93 -12.35 -1.00
CA GLU A 151 18.27 -12.67 -0.49
C GLU A 151 18.75 -11.69 0.57
N ARG A 152 18.44 -10.40 0.38
CA ARG A 152 18.83 -9.34 1.31
C ARG A 152 18.03 -9.39 2.61
N LEU A 153 16.70 -9.55 2.52
CA LEU A 153 15.82 -9.51 3.70
C LEU A 153 15.66 -10.89 4.35
N LYS A 154 15.85 -12.01 3.65
CA LYS A 154 15.72 -13.39 4.18
C LYS A 154 14.40 -13.57 4.96
N TRP A 155 14.46 -14.11 6.18
CA TRP A 155 13.30 -14.28 7.07
C TRP A 155 12.65 -12.96 7.50
N VAL A 156 13.38 -11.85 7.45
CA VAL A 156 12.83 -10.50 7.71
C VAL A 156 11.82 -10.11 6.64
N ALA A 157 11.96 -10.64 5.42
CA ALA A 157 11.05 -10.35 4.32
C ALA A 157 9.59 -10.70 4.69
N LEU A 158 9.37 -11.78 5.44
CA LEU A 158 8.03 -12.19 5.86
C LEU A 158 7.43 -11.22 6.88
N LEU A 159 8.22 -10.80 7.87
CA LEU A 159 7.78 -9.84 8.88
C LEU A 159 7.57 -8.45 8.25
N ALA A 160 8.49 -8.01 7.40
CA ALA A 160 8.35 -6.78 6.61
C ALA A 160 7.11 -6.83 5.73
N LEU A 161 6.88 -7.92 5.00
CA LEU A 161 5.69 -8.11 4.19
C LEU A 161 4.41 -8.05 5.04
N ALA A 162 4.39 -8.72 6.19
CA ALA A 162 3.25 -8.67 7.12
C ALA A 162 2.97 -7.24 7.62
N ILE A 163 4.02 -6.46 7.94
CA ILE A 163 3.87 -5.04 8.27
C ILE A 163 3.32 -4.28 7.07
N ILE A 164 3.91 -4.40 5.88
CA ILE A 164 3.49 -3.69 4.66
C ILE A 164 2.03 -3.92 4.33
N LEU A 165 1.59 -5.17 4.43
CA LEU A 165 0.22 -5.60 4.14
C LEU A 165 -0.79 -5.11 5.18
N SER A 166 -0.41 -5.04 6.45
CA SER A 166 -1.34 -4.71 7.54
C SER A 166 -1.33 -3.22 7.94
N TYR A 167 -0.22 -2.51 7.72
CA TYR A 167 0.00 -1.18 8.29
C TYR A 167 -1.01 -0.14 7.84
N ARG A 168 -1.38 -0.15 6.55
CA ARG A 168 -2.38 0.77 5.98
C ARG A 168 -3.75 0.15 5.82
N PHE A 169 -4.00 -1.00 6.46
CA PHE A 169 -5.28 -1.71 6.33
C PHE A 169 -6.45 -0.81 6.73
N ALA A 170 -6.37 -0.19 7.91
CA ALA A 170 -7.42 0.67 8.43
C ALA A 170 -7.72 1.85 7.48
N ASP A 171 -6.68 2.61 7.09
CA ASP A 171 -6.82 3.78 6.22
C ASP A 171 -7.35 3.42 4.82
N ASN A 172 -6.79 2.38 4.19
CA ASN A 172 -7.07 2.06 2.80
C ASN A 172 -8.50 1.55 2.58
N ILE A 173 -9.09 0.94 3.61
CA ILE A 173 -10.48 0.48 3.57
C ILE A 173 -11.42 1.60 3.96
N TRP A 174 -11.08 2.34 5.02
CA TRP A 174 -11.91 3.44 5.50
C TRP A 174 -12.22 4.47 4.41
N GLY A 175 -11.24 4.81 3.56
CA GLY A 175 -11.43 5.81 2.50
C GLY A 175 -12.60 5.56 1.54
N SER A 176 -13.01 4.30 1.31
CA SER A 176 -14.21 4.01 0.49
C SER A 176 -15.53 4.16 1.23
N PHE A 177 -15.51 4.12 2.57
CA PHE A 177 -16.68 4.17 3.43
C PHE A 177 -16.89 5.53 4.10
N ALA A 178 -15.90 6.42 4.04
CA ALA A 178 -15.98 7.76 4.62
C ALA A 178 -17.22 8.55 4.16
N TYR A 179 -17.48 8.65 2.86
CA TYR A 179 -18.65 9.36 2.34
C TYR A 179 -19.99 8.69 2.71
N PRO A 180 -20.16 7.36 2.54
CA PRO A 180 -21.31 6.64 3.06
C PRO A 180 -21.55 6.86 4.56
N PHE A 181 -20.51 6.86 5.39
CA PHE A 181 -20.65 7.11 6.83
C PHE A 181 -21.03 8.57 7.12
N TYR A 182 -20.39 9.54 6.48
CA TYR A 182 -20.63 10.95 6.75
C TYR A 182 -22.02 11.38 6.28
N MET A 183 -22.45 10.97 5.09
CA MET A 183 -23.68 11.48 4.45
C MET A 183 -24.84 10.49 4.46
N GLY A 184 -24.59 9.21 4.75
CA GLY A 184 -25.63 8.19 4.76
C GLY A 184 -26.63 8.37 5.90
N ALA A 185 -27.73 7.61 5.82
CA ALA A 185 -28.81 7.63 6.82
C ALA A 185 -28.98 6.29 7.56
N GLU A 186 -28.30 5.23 7.10
CA GLU A 186 -28.47 3.87 7.61
C GLU A 186 -27.24 3.41 8.37
N ASN A 187 -27.38 2.32 9.15
CA ASN A 187 -26.26 1.59 9.77
C ASN A 187 -25.39 2.42 10.74
N GLY A 188 -25.94 3.49 11.31
CA GLY A 188 -25.21 4.41 12.20
C GLY A 188 -24.42 5.49 11.47
N ALA A 189 -24.73 5.75 10.19
CA ALA A 189 -24.22 6.90 9.45
C ALA A 189 -24.73 8.23 10.03
N LEU A 190 -23.99 9.30 9.77
CA LEU A 190 -24.21 10.58 10.45
C LEU A 190 -25.32 11.41 9.81
N GLY A 191 -25.44 11.43 8.48
CA GLY A 191 -26.43 12.22 7.73
C GLY A 191 -26.03 13.67 7.49
N HIS A 192 -24.74 13.96 7.33
CA HIS A 192 -24.23 15.30 6.97
C HIS A 192 -24.45 15.63 5.50
N THR A 193 -24.48 16.93 5.20
CA THR A 193 -24.56 17.40 3.81
C THR A 193 -23.21 17.36 3.12
N ALA A 194 -23.20 17.29 1.78
CA ALA A 194 -21.97 17.33 1.00
C ALA A 194 -21.14 18.60 1.27
N THR A 195 -21.78 19.74 1.53
CA THR A 195 -21.12 21.01 1.85
C THR A 195 -20.41 20.94 3.19
N GLU A 196 -21.05 20.37 4.21
CA GLU A 196 -20.48 20.17 5.54
C GLU A 196 -19.26 19.26 5.50
N VAL A 197 -19.40 18.12 4.81
CA VAL A 197 -18.30 17.16 4.63
C VAL A 197 -17.16 17.78 3.84
N ALA A 198 -17.46 18.56 2.79
CA ALA A 198 -16.45 19.26 2.02
C ALA A 198 -15.69 20.29 2.85
N PHE A 199 -16.39 21.07 3.69
CA PHE A 199 -15.76 22.02 4.60
C PHE A 199 -14.79 21.31 5.54
N ALA A 200 -15.25 20.30 6.28
CA ALA A 200 -14.43 19.56 7.23
C ALA A 200 -13.25 18.84 6.54
N SER A 201 -13.52 18.11 5.45
CA SER A 201 -12.50 17.29 4.77
C SER A 201 -11.50 18.10 3.96
N LYS A 202 -11.92 19.21 3.34
CA LYS A 202 -11.05 19.97 2.41
C LYS A 202 -10.39 21.18 3.04
N MET A 203 -11.06 21.87 3.96
CA MET A 203 -10.47 23.04 4.63
C MET A 203 -9.62 22.60 5.82
N ILE A 204 -10.14 21.69 6.64
CA ILE A 204 -9.45 21.24 7.86
C ILE A 204 -8.61 19.99 7.57
N GLY A 205 -9.18 18.98 6.90
CA GLY A 205 -8.49 17.73 6.61
C GLY A 205 -7.16 17.91 5.88
N VAL A 206 -7.08 18.77 4.86
CA VAL A 206 -5.83 19.01 4.11
C VAL A 206 -4.74 19.60 5.00
N VAL A 207 -5.08 20.60 5.83
CA VAL A 207 -4.13 21.20 6.78
C VAL A 207 -3.69 20.18 7.82
N ALA A 208 -4.61 19.34 8.30
CA ALA A 208 -4.32 18.27 9.24
C ALA A 208 -3.37 17.21 8.64
N ILE A 209 -3.53 16.82 7.37
CA ILE A 209 -2.56 15.94 6.67
C ILE A 209 -1.17 16.57 6.68
N ILE A 210 -1.05 17.84 6.30
CA ILE A 210 0.25 18.54 6.25
C ILE A 210 0.89 18.59 7.64
N ALA A 211 0.11 18.93 8.66
CA ALA A 211 0.58 18.94 10.05
C ALA A 211 1.00 17.54 10.51
N GLY A 212 0.24 16.50 10.15
CA GLY A 212 0.56 15.10 10.41
C GLY A 212 1.89 14.68 9.76
N ILE A 213 2.10 15.02 8.48
CA ILE A 213 3.36 14.76 7.76
C ILE A 213 4.53 15.45 8.47
N ALA A 214 4.38 16.72 8.86
CA ALA A 214 5.42 17.43 9.60
C ALA A 214 5.71 16.75 10.95
N GLY A 215 4.68 16.37 11.70
CA GLY A 215 4.79 15.65 12.97
C GLY A 215 5.48 14.29 12.84
N GLY A 216 5.12 13.50 11.83
CA GLY A 216 5.74 12.20 11.57
C GLY A 216 7.21 12.34 11.17
N GLY A 217 7.54 13.35 10.35
CA GLY A 217 8.92 13.69 9.99
C GLY A 217 9.76 14.12 11.20
N LEU A 218 9.19 14.91 12.12
CA LEU A 218 9.84 15.26 13.37
C LEU A 218 10.07 14.04 14.25
N LEU A 219 9.09 13.13 14.37
CA LEU A 219 9.26 11.91 15.17
C LEU A 219 10.37 11.01 14.61
N LEU A 220 10.43 10.85 13.28
CA LEU A 220 11.53 10.14 12.61
C LEU A 220 12.89 10.74 12.96
N LYS A 221 13.00 12.07 13.01
CA LYS A 221 14.23 12.77 13.37
C LYS A 221 14.64 12.52 14.83
N PHE A 222 13.69 12.49 15.77
CA PHE A 222 13.99 12.42 17.21
C PHE A 222 14.07 11.00 17.77
N MET A 223 13.19 10.10 17.32
CA MET A 223 13.09 8.74 17.86
C MET A 223 13.58 7.67 16.88
N GLY A 224 13.87 8.04 15.64
CA GLY A 224 14.26 7.10 14.59
C GLY A 224 13.06 6.35 13.99
N ARG A 225 13.35 5.54 12.98
CA ARG A 225 12.37 4.87 12.13
C ARG A 225 11.42 3.93 12.89
N MET A 226 11.96 3.00 13.66
CA MET A 226 11.17 1.91 14.24
C MET A 226 10.20 2.36 15.36
N PRO A 227 10.59 3.20 16.33
CA PRO A 227 9.64 3.71 17.32
C PRO A 227 8.57 4.59 16.67
N ALA A 228 8.95 5.39 15.67
CA ALA A 228 8.00 6.20 14.94
C ALA A 228 6.95 5.32 14.22
N LEU A 229 7.37 4.20 13.63
CA LEU A 229 6.48 3.24 12.98
C LEU A 229 5.44 2.65 13.94
N VAL A 230 5.85 2.31 15.17
CA VAL A 230 4.93 1.79 16.20
C VAL A 230 3.92 2.86 16.62
N VAL A 231 4.39 4.08 16.90
CA VAL A 231 3.52 5.20 17.30
C VAL A 231 2.51 5.52 16.18
N ALA A 232 2.99 5.58 14.95
CA ALA A 232 2.16 5.84 13.79
C ALA A 232 1.09 4.77 13.56
N ALA A 233 1.44 3.48 13.66
CA ALA A 233 0.47 2.39 13.61
C ALA A 233 -0.58 2.50 14.73
N ALA A 234 -0.16 2.87 15.94
CA ALA A 234 -1.06 3.01 17.08
C ALA A 234 -2.02 4.20 16.90
N LEU A 235 -1.52 5.31 16.35
CA LEU A 235 -2.36 6.46 16.01
C LEU A 235 -3.40 6.11 14.93
N ALA A 236 -3.00 5.38 13.88
CA ALA A 236 -3.93 4.93 12.83
C ALA A 236 -5.01 3.96 13.37
N ALA A 237 -4.65 3.10 14.33
CA ALA A 237 -5.64 2.25 15.01
C ALA A 237 -6.58 3.07 15.91
N ALA A 238 -6.03 4.04 16.66
CA ALA A 238 -6.79 4.87 17.60
C ALA A 238 -7.81 5.78 16.91
N THR A 239 -7.55 6.27 15.69
CA THR A 239 -8.52 7.11 14.96
C THR A 239 -9.79 6.36 14.59
N ASN A 240 -9.73 5.04 14.43
CA ASN A 240 -10.94 4.24 14.25
C ASN A 240 -11.84 4.25 15.50
N LEU A 241 -11.24 4.36 16.70
CA LEU A 241 -12.03 4.53 17.94
C LEU A 241 -12.71 5.90 18.00
N LEU A 242 -12.13 6.95 17.40
CA LEU A 242 -12.79 8.26 17.28
C LEU A 242 -14.07 8.15 16.43
N PHE A 243 -14.02 7.38 15.33
CA PHE A 243 -15.19 7.15 14.50
C PHE A 243 -16.21 6.21 15.16
N ALA A 244 -15.75 5.21 15.92
CA ALA A 244 -16.63 4.37 16.73
C ALA A 244 -17.38 5.20 17.78
N ASP A 245 -16.70 6.12 18.48
CA ASP A 245 -17.35 7.05 19.41
C ASP A 245 -18.35 7.94 18.68
N LEU A 246 -17.97 8.50 17.52
CA LEU A 246 -18.85 9.34 16.71
C LEU A 246 -20.12 8.60 16.24
N ALA A 247 -19.99 7.33 15.84
CA ALA A 247 -21.11 6.48 15.45
C ALA A 247 -22.01 6.11 16.65
N ASN A 248 -21.45 6.05 17.87
CA ASN A 248 -22.17 5.75 19.11
C ASN A 248 -22.66 7.00 19.86
N GLY A 249 -22.81 8.14 19.18
CA GLY A 249 -23.37 9.36 19.77
C GLY A 249 -22.35 10.38 20.26
N ALA A 250 -21.05 10.14 20.06
CA ALA A 250 -19.95 11.09 20.26
C ALA A 250 -19.72 11.54 21.71
N THR A 251 -19.93 10.66 22.69
CA THR A 251 -19.82 11.01 24.11
C THR A 251 -18.38 11.40 24.49
N GLY A 252 -17.38 10.67 23.99
CA GLY A 252 -15.98 11.00 24.21
C GLY A 252 -15.57 12.30 23.53
N MET A 253 -16.04 12.50 22.29
CA MET A 253 -15.81 13.72 21.52
C MET A 253 -16.40 14.96 22.21
N ASP A 254 -17.61 14.85 22.75
CA ASP A 254 -18.28 15.93 23.48
C ASP A 254 -17.50 16.30 24.75
N ALA A 255 -17.04 15.30 25.51
CA ALA A 255 -16.21 15.52 26.68
C ALA A 255 -14.89 16.24 26.32
N PHE A 256 -14.27 15.85 25.20
CA PHE A 256 -13.06 16.51 24.71
C PHE A 256 -13.32 17.95 24.26
N LEU A 257 -14.40 18.20 23.53
CA LEU A 257 -14.79 19.55 23.08
C LEU A 257 -15.11 20.47 24.26
N GLY A 258 -15.77 19.96 25.30
CA GLY A 258 -16.04 20.68 26.53
C GLY A 258 -14.78 20.99 27.32
N PHE A 259 -13.90 20.00 27.51
CA PHE A 259 -12.63 20.17 28.22
C PHE A 259 -11.69 21.18 27.53
N THR A 260 -11.62 21.14 26.21
CA THR A 260 -10.78 22.06 25.43
C THR A 260 -11.41 23.42 25.19
N HIS A 261 -12.68 23.60 25.58
CA HIS A 261 -13.52 24.76 25.24
C HIS A 261 -13.60 25.06 23.74
N LEU A 262 -13.25 24.08 22.89
CA LEU A 262 -13.39 24.22 21.44
C LEU A 262 -14.86 24.30 21.04
N GLU A 263 -15.78 23.80 21.88
CA GLU A 263 -17.22 23.99 21.70
C GLU A 263 -17.62 25.47 21.60
N ALA A 264 -16.93 26.39 22.29
CA ALA A 264 -17.22 27.82 22.24
C ALA A 264 -16.70 28.46 20.95
N LEU A 265 -15.53 27.99 20.47
CA LEU A 265 -15.01 28.36 19.15
C LEU A 265 -15.93 27.85 18.04
N PHE A 266 -16.38 26.60 18.16
CA PHE A 266 -17.58 25.99 17.59
C PHE A 266 -18.75 26.96 17.52
N GLY A 267 -19.44 27.14 18.64
CA GLY A 267 -20.74 27.82 18.76
C GLY A 267 -20.74 29.31 18.45
N ALA A 268 -19.58 29.97 18.35
CA ALA A 268 -19.49 31.36 17.90
C ALA A 268 -19.97 31.55 16.44
N PHE A 269 -20.16 30.48 15.68
CA PHE A 269 -20.52 30.55 14.27
C PHE A 269 -22.02 30.22 13.98
N GLY A 270 -22.90 29.88 14.96
CA GLY A 270 -24.32 29.47 14.73
C GLY A 270 -24.87 28.15 15.35
N GLU A 271 -26.15 27.81 15.09
CA GLU A 271 -26.96 26.86 15.91
C GLU A 271 -26.76 25.33 15.70
N ASN A 272 -26.05 24.85 14.67
CA ASN A 272 -25.85 23.40 14.41
C ASN A 272 -24.41 22.91 14.61
N GLN A 273 -23.65 23.60 15.46
CA GLN A 273 -22.19 23.49 15.45
C GLN A 273 -21.58 22.38 16.27
N LEU A 274 -22.23 21.87 17.31
CA LEU A 274 -21.70 20.69 18.00
C LEU A 274 -21.61 19.50 17.05
N ARG A 275 -22.65 19.28 16.23
CA ARG A 275 -22.65 18.22 15.22
C ARG A 275 -21.53 18.40 14.19
N MET A 276 -21.32 19.63 13.71
CA MET A 276 -20.22 19.95 12.80
C MET A 276 -18.84 19.88 13.44
N ALA A 277 -18.71 20.25 14.72
CA ALA A 277 -17.48 20.20 15.49
C ALA A 277 -17.05 18.75 15.69
N ARG A 278 -17.98 17.87 16.06
CA ARG A 278 -17.72 16.42 16.17
C ARG A 278 -17.14 15.83 14.89
N LEU A 279 -17.78 16.10 13.74
CA LEU A 279 -17.29 15.66 12.44
C LEU A 279 -15.91 16.26 12.12
N THR A 280 -15.74 17.56 12.37
CA THR A 280 -14.50 18.28 12.07
C THR A 280 -13.33 17.76 12.90
N ILE A 281 -13.53 17.50 14.20
CA ILE A 281 -12.50 16.93 15.07
C ILE A 281 -12.17 15.49 14.68
N ALA A 282 -13.17 14.67 14.34
CA ALA A 282 -12.93 13.31 13.86
C ALA A 282 -12.07 13.32 12.59
N ILE A 283 -12.45 14.14 11.60
CA ILE A 283 -11.73 14.30 10.34
C ILE A 283 -10.33 14.90 10.57
N LEU A 284 -10.18 15.85 11.50
CA LEU A 284 -8.88 16.41 11.87
C LEU A 284 -7.97 15.34 12.46
N GLY A 285 -8.47 14.56 13.43
CA GLY A 285 -7.73 13.47 14.06
C GLY A 285 -7.32 12.39 13.06
N GLU A 286 -8.26 11.96 12.21
CA GLU A 286 -8.01 11.02 11.13
C GLU A 286 -6.90 11.52 10.20
N ASN A 287 -7.06 12.73 9.64
CA ASN A 287 -6.13 13.24 8.64
C ASN A 287 -4.74 13.52 9.22
N LEU A 288 -4.67 13.95 10.48
CA LEU A 288 -3.41 14.09 11.19
C LEU A 288 -2.72 12.73 11.34
N ALA A 289 -3.43 11.70 11.77
CA ALA A 289 -2.88 10.35 11.87
C ALA A 289 -2.48 9.78 10.50
N VAL A 290 -3.30 9.98 9.46
CA VAL A 290 -3.00 9.53 8.09
C VAL A 290 -1.74 10.21 7.56
N GLY A 291 -1.60 11.53 7.72
CA GLY A 291 -0.40 12.26 7.32
C GLY A 291 0.84 11.77 8.06
N PHE A 292 0.71 11.59 9.37
CA PHE A 292 1.77 11.07 10.24
C PHE A 292 2.19 9.66 9.84
N ALA A 293 1.22 8.75 9.69
CA ALA A 293 1.47 7.37 9.34
C ALA A 293 2.04 7.23 7.93
N SER A 294 1.60 8.06 6.99
CA SER A 294 2.07 8.03 5.60
C SER A 294 3.56 8.37 5.48
N VAL A 295 4.04 9.43 6.14
CA VAL A 295 5.46 9.81 6.06
C VAL A 295 6.37 8.81 6.77
N VAL A 296 5.94 8.31 7.93
CA VAL A 296 6.69 7.32 8.71
C VAL A 296 6.78 5.99 7.96
N TYR A 297 5.67 5.55 7.40
CA TYR A 297 5.60 4.32 6.60
C TYR A 297 6.40 4.43 5.32
N LEU A 298 6.36 5.58 4.63
CA LEU A 298 7.16 5.81 3.43
C LEU A 298 8.66 5.73 3.74
N ALA A 299 9.11 6.29 4.87
CA ALA A 299 10.50 6.17 5.32
C ALA A 299 10.87 4.69 5.59
N TYR A 300 9.96 3.93 6.20
CA TYR A 300 10.14 2.49 6.41
C TYR A 300 10.23 1.72 5.09
N LEU A 301 9.30 1.93 4.16
CA LEU A 301 9.33 1.31 2.83
C LEU A 301 10.63 1.62 2.09
N THR A 302 11.02 2.88 2.05
CA THR A 302 12.22 3.33 1.32
C THR A 302 13.48 2.67 1.84
N SER A 303 13.59 2.46 3.15
CA SER A 303 14.75 1.80 3.76
C SER A 303 14.89 0.31 3.41
N MET A 304 13.84 -0.31 2.86
CA MET A 304 13.90 -1.70 2.40
C MET A 304 14.24 -1.81 0.91
N ILE A 305 14.37 -0.70 0.20
CA ILE A 305 14.57 -0.67 -1.25
C ILE A 305 16.06 -0.62 -1.55
N ASN A 306 16.52 -1.45 -2.49
CA ASN A 306 17.86 -1.36 -3.03
C ASN A 306 17.87 -0.24 -4.09
N PRO A 307 18.76 0.76 -4.01
CA PRO A 307 18.88 1.82 -5.01
C PRO A 307 19.03 1.30 -6.44
N LYS A 308 19.68 0.13 -6.63
CA LYS A 308 19.82 -0.53 -7.94
C LYS A 308 18.48 -0.90 -8.58
N TYR A 309 17.47 -1.24 -7.77
CA TYR A 309 16.15 -1.67 -8.23
C TYR A 309 15.02 -0.76 -7.73
N ALA A 310 15.35 0.51 -7.46
CA ALA A 310 14.48 1.39 -6.68
C ALA A 310 13.07 1.52 -7.25
N ALA A 311 12.95 1.72 -8.56
CA ALA A 311 11.67 1.89 -9.23
C ALA A 311 10.77 0.64 -9.08
N VAL A 312 11.30 -0.55 -9.33
CA VAL A 312 10.53 -1.80 -9.31
C VAL A 312 10.15 -2.17 -7.89
N GLN A 313 11.09 -2.08 -6.94
CA GLN A 313 10.81 -2.40 -5.54
C GLN A 313 9.86 -1.37 -4.92
N ALA A 314 9.96 -0.08 -5.25
CA ALA A 314 9.00 0.93 -4.80
C ALA A 314 7.58 0.64 -5.34
N ALA A 315 7.46 0.32 -6.63
CA ALA A 315 6.18 -0.02 -7.24
C ALA A 315 5.57 -1.29 -6.62
N LEU A 316 6.39 -2.32 -6.38
CA LEU A 316 5.93 -3.55 -5.74
C LEU A 316 5.44 -3.29 -4.31
N LEU A 317 6.30 -2.72 -3.44
CA LEU A 317 5.94 -2.52 -2.03
C LEU A 317 4.77 -1.53 -1.88
N GLY A 318 4.72 -0.51 -2.74
CA GLY A 318 3.59 0.41 -2.83
C GLY A 318 2.29 -0.27 -3.23
N SER A 319 2.31 -1.11 -4.27
CA SER A 319 1.11 -1.85 -4.72
C SER A 319 0.61 -2.86 -3.67
N LEU A 320 1.53 -3.57 -3.00
CA LEU A 320 1.21 -4.47 -1.88
C LEU A 320 0.49 -3.75 -0.74
N THR A 321 0.84 -2.49 -0.48
CA THR A 321 0.18 -1.70 0.56
C THR A 321 -1.30 -1.46 0.24
N MET A 322 -1.64 -1.19 -1.03
CA MET A 322 -3.02 -0.93 -1.45
C MET A 322 -3.86 -2.20 -1.52
N LEU A 323 -3.21 -3.32 -1.82
CA LEU A 323 -3.83 -4.61 -2.10
C LEU A 323 -4.78 -5.08 -0.99
N VAL A 324 -4.31 -5.13 0.26
CA VAL A 324 -5.12 -5.70 1.35
C VAL A 324 -6.37 -4.85 1.59
N GLY A 325 -6.24 -3.53 1.46
CA GLY A 325 -7.39 -2.64 1.57
C GLY A 325 -8.42 -2.88 0.47
N GLN A 326 -7.98 -3.16 -0.76
CA GLN A 326 -8.91 -3.45 -1.86
C GLN A 326 -9.65 -4.77 -1.66
N LEU A 327 -8.96 -5.81 -1.19
CA LEU A 327 -9.56 -7.13 -0.96
C LEU A 327 -10.50 -7.15 0.27
N GLY A 328 -10.24 -6.32 1.28
CA GLY A 328 -11.04 -6.26 2.52
C GLY A 328 -12.35 -5.47 2.40
N ARG A 329 -12.48 -4.58 1.41
CA ARG A 329 -13.66 -3.71 1.24
C ARG A 329 -14.99 -4.46 1.14
N PRO A 330 -15.15 -5.50 0.27
CA PRO A 330 -16.43 -6.20 0.17
C PRO A 330 -16.85 -6.85 1.49
N TRP A 331 -15.90 -7.41 2.24
CA TRP A 331 -16.15 -8.04 3.52
C TRP A 331 -16.59 -7.03 4.59
N LEU A 332 -15.88 -5.89 4.72
CA LEU A 332 -16.28 -4.85 5.66
C LEU A 332 -17.58 -4.15 5.25
N GLY A 333 -17.86 -4.03 3.96
CA GLY A 333 -19.15 -3.51 3.47
C GLY A 333 -20.33 -4.38 3.94
N ALA A 334 -20.22 -5.70 3.78
CA ALA A 334 -21.24 -6.63 4.26
C ALA A 334 -21.41 -6.57 5.79
N LEU A 335 -20.32 -6.37 6.54
CA LEU A 335 -20.39 -6.19 7.99
C LEU A 335 -21.04 -4.85 8.41
N ILE A 336 -20.85 -3.78 7.65
CA ILE A 336 -21.55 -2.51 7.90
C ILE A 336 -23.05 -2.69 7.70
N GLU A 337 -23.45 -3.45 6.66
CA GLU A 337 -24.86 -3.75 6.39
C GLU A 337 -25.51 -4.62 7.47
N SER A 338 -24.77 -5.55 8.08
CA SER A 338 -25.30 -6.44 9.13
C SER A 338 -25.23 -5.86 10.55
N ASP A 339 -24.09 -5.26 10.91
CA ASP A 339 -23.74 -4.92 12.31
C ASP A 339 -23.51 -3.42 12.53
N GLY A 340 -23.54 -2.62 11.47
CA GLY A 340 -23.38 -1.16 11.52
C GLY A 340 -21.94 -0.66 11.54
N PHE A 341 -21.81 0.66 11.33
CA PHE A 341 -20.52 1.35 11.27
C PHE A 341 -19.72 1.27 12.58
N ALA A 342 -20.39 1.44 13.72
CA ALA A 342 -19.74 1.43 15.03
C ALA A 342 -18.98 0.11 15.29
N TYR A 343 -19.61 -1.03 14.98
CA TYR A 343 -18.99 -2.34 15.12
C TYR A 343 -17.75 -2.46 14.22
N VAL A 344 -17.87 -2.07 12.96
CA VAL A 344 -16.80 -2.12 11.97
C VAL A 344 -15.61 -1.23 12.35
N PHE A 345 -15.85 -0.06 12.94
CA PHE A 345 -14.76 0.79 13.44
C PHE A 345 -14.01 0.14 14.60
N ILE A 346 -14.71 -0.46 15.56
CA ILE A 346 -14.10 -1.18 16.68
C ILE A 346 -13.28 -2.37 16.17
N LEU A 347 -13.86 -3.14 15.23
CA LEU A 347 -13.18 -4.26 14.58
C LEU A 347 -11.91 -3.79 13.85
N THR A 348 -12.01 -2.69 13.10
CA THR A 348 -10.88 -2.12 12.34
C THR A 348 -9.80 -1.59 13.28
N ALA A 349 -10.16 -0.98 14.41
CA ALA A 349 -9.21 -0.60 15.46
C ALA A 349 -8.50 -1.83 16.04
N GLY A 350 -9.24 -2.93 16.28
CA GLY A 350 -8.67 -4.20 16.72
C GLY A 350 -7.70 -4.81 15.72
N ILE A 351 -8.06 -4.83 14.43
CA ILE A 351 -7.15 -5.26 13.35
C ILE A 351 -5.93 -4.33 13.26
N GLY A 352 -6.12 -3.03 13.49
CA GLY A 352 -5.06 -2.02 13.57
C GLY A 352 -4.02 -2.28 14.67
N MET A 353 -4.32 -3.11 15.67
CA MET A 353 -3.33 -3.54 16.65
C MET A 353 -2.34 -4.58 16.11
N ILE A 354 -2.67 -5.27 15.01
CA ILE A 354 -1.76 -6.21 14.34
C ILE A 354 -0.49 -5.50 13.84
N PRO A 355 -0.55 -4.44 13.01
CA PRO A 355 0.65 -3.74 12.58
C PRO A 355 1.41 -3.06 13.73
N VAL A 356 0.72 -2.65 14.81
CA VAL A 356 1.36 -2.15 16.04
C VAL A 356 2.24 -3.24 16.66
N ALA A 357 1.67 -4.43 16.88
CA ALA A 357 2.38 -5.57 17.45
C ALA A 357 3.54 -6.03 16.56
N LEU A 358 3.34 -6.12 15.24
CA LEU A 358 4.37 -6.52 14.29
C LEU A 358 5.52 -5.51 14.24
N SER A 359 5.19 -4.21 14.24
CA SER A 359 6.19 -3.13 14.24
C SER A 359 6.97 -3.08 15.56
N ALA A 360 6.31 -3.33 16.69
CA ALA A 360 6.95 -3.44 18.01
C ALA A 360 7.84 -4.67 18.11
N LEU A 361 7.41 -5.81 17.56
CA LEU A 361 8.19 -7.03 17.47
C LEU A 361 9.46 -6.82 16.63
N GLU A 362 9.33 -6.18 15.46
CA GLU A 362 10.48 -5.88 14.61
C GLU A 362 11.44 -4.88 15.29
N TRP A 363 10.89 -3.87 15.98
CA TRP A 363 11.70 -2.93 16.74
C TRP A 363 12.48 -3.65 17.85
N TRP A 364 11.81 -4.51 18.62
CA TRP A 364 12.43 -5.32 19.66
C TRP A 364 13.53 -6.23 19.10
N ARG A 365 13.25 -6.93 17.99
CA ARG A 365 14.23 -7.77 17.30
C ARG A 365 15.47 -6.98 16.88
N GLN A 366 15.30 -5.81 16.26
CA GLN A 366 16.42 -4.95 15.84
C GLN A 366 17.24 -4.46 17.04
N SER A 367 16.60 -4.14 18.15
CA SER A 367 17.29 -3.70 19.38
C SER A 367 18.19 -4.77 20.02
N ARG A 368 17.96 -6.06 19.68
CA ARG A 368 18.72 -7.21 20.19
C ARG A 368 19.89 -7.62 19.27
N LEU A 369 20.01 -7.02 18.08
CA LEU A 369 21.13 -7.33 17.18
C LEU A 369 22.44 -6.74 17.73
N PRO A 370 23.57 -7.48 17.66
CA PRO A 370 24.87 -6.95 18.05
C PRO A 370 25.17 -5.63 17.31
N LYS A 371 25.76 -4.63 17.98
CA LYS A 371 26.04 -3.30 17.38
C LYS A 371 26.81 -3.37 16.05
N THR A 372 27.65 -4.39 15.86
CA THR A 372 28.37 -4.67 14.61
C THR A 372 27.45 -5.17 13.48
N ALA A 373 26.41 -5.93 13.81
CA ALA A 373 25.37 -6.35 12.88
C ALA A 373 24.37 -5.21 12.60
N ALA A 374 24.04 -4.39 13.61
CA ALA A 374 23.21 -3.20 13.44
C ALA A 374 23.87 -2.17 12.49
N ALA A 375 25.19 -1.99 12.58
CA ALA A 375 25.96 -1.17 11.64
C ALA A 375 25.99 -1.75 10.21
N ALA A 376 26.03 -3.08 10.06
CA ALA A 376 25.91 -3.75 8.76
C ALA A 376 24.49 -3.72 8.19
N THR A 377 23.46 -3.64 9.06
CA THR A 377 22.06 -3.44 8.62
C THR A 377 21.88 -1.98 8.16
N LEU A 378 22.42 -1.00 8.89
CA LEU A 378 22.43 0.42 8.54
C LEU A 378 23.31 0.77 7.32
N ALA A 379 24.29 -0.06 6.96
CA ALA A 379 25.15 0.12 5.79
C ALA A 379 24.66 -0.64 4.54
N ALA A 380 23.67 -1.52 4.71
CA ALA A 380 22.91 -2.15 3.63
C ALA A 380 21.54 -1.48 3.39
N GLU A 381 21.11 -0.64 4.34
CA GLU A 381 20.12 0.45 4.25
C GLU A 381 20.77 1.71 3.63
#